data_AF-A0A4Q3UU68-F1
#
_entry.id   AF-A0A4Q3UU68-F1
#
_cell.length_a   1.000
_cell.length_b   1.000
_cell.length_c   1.000
_cell.angle_alpha   90.00
_cell.angle_beta   90.00
_cell.angle_gamma   90.00
#
_symmetry.space_group_name_H-M   'P 1'
#
loop_
_entity.id
_entity.type
_entity.pdbx_description
1 polymer ?
#
loop_
_entity_poly.entity_id
_entity_poly.type
_entity_poly.pdbx_seq_one_letter_code
_entity_poly.pdbx_strand_id
1 'polypeptide(L)' 'SVPELNGTNAQLLVGAGIYSVDDLAAADLDFLIDAVTLFAQSNEGQRATRDGKLPERSRVKAWIEAALVICQARSAA' A
#
# COMPACT_ATOMS: atom_id res chain seq x y z
N SER A 1 10.69 -0.99 8.72
CA SER A 1 10.08 -0.39 7.50
C SER A 1 9.48 -1.50 6.66
N VAL A 2 8.48 -1.20 5.82
CA VAL A 2 7.93 -2.17 4.88
C VAL A 2 8.91 -2.33 3.69
N PRO A 3 9.39 -3.55 3.39
CA PRO A 3 10.34 -3.77 2.30
C PRO A 3 9.79 -3.32 0.95
N GLU A 4 10.66 -2.71 0.12
CA GLU A 4 10.35 -2.33 -1.25
C GLU A 4 9.15 -1.38 -1.44
N LEU A 5 8.71 -0.73 -0.36
CA LEU A 5 7.71 0.32 -0.39
C LEU A 5 8.41 1.68 -0.56
N ASN A 6 8.56 2.11 -1.82
CA ASN A 6 9.12 3.42 -2.16
C ASN A 6 8.09 4.55 -2.03
N GLY A 7 8.54 5.81 -2.19
CA GLY A 7 7.68 7.00 -2.03
C GLY A 7 6.47 7.03 -2.96
N THR A 8 6.61 6.61 -4.23
CA THR A 8 5.49 6.56 -5.18
C THR A 8 4.42 5.57 -4.73
N ASN A 9 4.84 4.36 -4.33
CA ASN A 9 3.91 3.35 -3.84
C ASN A 9 3.28 3.75 -2.51
N ALA A 10 4.04 4.40 -1.62
CA ALA A 10 3.49 4.95 -0.39
C ALA A 10 2.42 6.02 -0.67
N GLN A 11 2.62 6.87 -1.68
CA GLN A 11 1.63 7.87 -2.08
C GLN A 11 0.37 7.24 -2.68
N LEU A 12 0.51 6.15 -3.45
CA LEU A 12 -0.64 5.36 -3.92
C LEU A 12 -1.43 4.74 -2.75
N LEU A 13 -0.73 4.19 -1.75
CA LEU A 13 -1.36 3.65 -0.54
C LEU A 13 -2.11 4.73 0.24
N VAL A 14 -1.52 5.91 0.41
CA VAL A 14 -2.17 7.06 1.04
C VAL A 14 -3.43 7.49 0.28
N GLY A 15 -3.35 7.55 -1.06
CA GLY A 15 -4.51 7.84 -1.90
C GLY A 15 -5.59 6.75 -1.86
N ALA A 16 -5.20 5.51 -1.57
CA ALA A 16 -6.09 4.37 -1.33
C ALA A 16 -6.63 4.29 0.12
N GLY A 17 -6.30 5.26 0.99
CA GLY A 17 -6.80 5.31 2.37
C GLY A 17 -5.93 4.60 3.41
N ILE A 18 -4.71 4.19 3.05
CA ILE A 18 -3.76 3.55 3.96
C ILE A 18 -2.75 4.59 4.46
N TYR A 19 -2.82 4.95 5.74
CA TYR A 19 -2.00 6.03 6.32
C TYR A 19 -0.95 5.53 7.31
N SER A 20 -1.02 4.26 7.69
CA SER A 20 -0.13 3.65 8.67
C SER A 20 0.19 2.19 8.34
N VAL A 21 1.20 1.65 9.04
CA VAL A 21 1.52 0.22 8.98
C VAL A 21 0.35 -0.61 9.54
N ASP A 22 -0.37 -0.09 10.52
CA ASP A 22 -1.56 -0.73 11.09
C ASP A 22 -2.70 -0.84 10.09
N ASP A 23 -2.99 0.24 9.35
CA ASP A 23 -4.00 0.21 8.28
C ASP A 23 -3.63 -0.82 7.21
N LEU A 24 -2.34 -0.86 6.83
CA LEU A 24 -1.83 -1.79 5.84
C LEU A 24 -1.89 -3.25 6.31
N ALA A 25 -1.62 -3.50 7.59
CA ALA A 25 -1.71 -4.84 8.19
C ALA A 25 -3.16 -5.32 8.29
N ALA A 26 -4.12 -4.40 8.45
CA ALA A 26 -5.55 -4.69 8.52
C ALA A 26 -6.23 -4.75 7.13
N ALA A 27 -5.52 -4.38 6.07
CA ALA A 27 -6.08 -4.31 4.72
C ALA A 27 -6.35 -5.69 4.13
N ASP A 28 -7.50 -5.81 3.47
CA ASP A 28 -7.76 -6.91 2.55
C ASP A 28 -7.06 -6.66 1.21
N LEU A 29 -6.48 -7.72 0.63
CA LEU A 29 -5.68 -7.62 -0.58
C LEU A 29 -6.50 -7.19 -1.80
N ASP A 30 -7.70 -7.73 -1.97
CA ASP A 30 -8.56 -7.43 -3.12
C ASP A 30 -9.07 -6.00 -3.03
N PHE A 31 -9.59 -5.61 -1.87
CA PHE A 31 -10.06 -4.24 -1.66
C PHE A 31 -8.94 -3.20 -1.79
N LEU A 32 -7.73 -3.50 -1.31
CA LEU A 32 -6.62 -2.56 -1.43
C LEU A 32 -6.18 -2.38 -2.89
N ILE A 33 -6.16 -3.45 -3.69
CA ILE A 33 -5.83 -3.35 -5.12
C ILE A 33 -6.87 -2.53 -5.86
N ASP A 34 -8.16 -2.73 -5.57
CA ASP A 34 -9.24 -1.95 -6.17
C ASP A 34 -9.14 -0.48 -5.78
N ALA A 35 -8.88 -0.17 -4.51
CA ALA A 35 -8.71 1.19 -4.01
C ALA A 35 -7.50 1.90 -4.64
N VAL A 36 -6.35 1.23 -4.72
CA VAL A 36 -5.14 1.75 -5.39
C VAL A 36 -5.41 2.00 -6.87
N THR A 37 -6.11 1.09 -7.54
CA THR A 37 -6.46 1.21 -8.96
C THR A 37 -7.41 2.38 -9.18
N LEU A 38 -8.44 2.52 -8.34
CA LEU A 38 -9.40 3.61 -8.40
C LEU A 38 -8.72 4.96 -8.17
N PHE A 39 -7.87 5.07 -7.15
CA PHE A 39 -7.11 6.29 -6.89
C PHE A 39 -6.20 6.65 -8.06
N ALA A 40 -5.50 5.68 -8.64
CA ALA A 40 -4.61 5.91 -9.77
C ALA A 40 -5.32 6.44 -11.03
N GLN A 41 -6.61 6.19 -11.17
CA GLN A 41 -7.42 6.74 -12.27
C GLN A 41 -7.82 8.21 -12.03
N SER A 42 -7.72 8.71 -10.81
CA SER A 42 -8.00 10.12 -10.49
C SER A 42 -6.91 11.06 -11.02
N ASN A 43 -7.23 12.34 -11.17
CA ASN A 43 -6.26 13.37 -11.57
C ASN A 43 -5.06 13.45 -10.62
N GLU A 44 -5.29 13.25 -9.32
CA GLU A 44 -4.23 13.25 -8.31
C GLU A 44 -3.35 12.00 -8.44
N GLY A 45 -3.99 10.83 -8.58
CA GLY A 45 -3.29 9.56 -8.77
C GLY A 45 -2.42 9.56 -10.02
N GLN A 46 -2.92 10.07 -11.15
CA GLN A 46 -2.15 10.19 -12.39
C GLN A 46 -0.94 11.12 -12.24
N ARG A 47 -1.05 12.19 -11.45
CA ARG A 47 0.09 13.07 -11.13
C ARG A 47 1.10 12.39 -10.21
N ALA A 48 0.63 11.57 -9.27
CA ALA A 48 1.47 10.83 -8.34
C ALA A 48 2.23 9.70 -9.03
N THR A 49 1.63 9.02 -10.01
CA THR A 49 2.31 7.98 -10.79
C THR A 49 3.19 8.57 -11.88
N ARG A 50 2.78 9.66 -12.54
CA ARG A 50 3.42 10.42 -13.65
C ARG A 50 3.89 9.60 -14.87
N ASP A 51 4.49 8.43 -14.66
CA ASP A 51 4.89 7.38 -15.63
C ASP A 51 4.87 5.96 -14.98
N GLY A 52 4.34 5.82 -13.76
CA GLY A 52 4.54 4.67 -12.88
C GLY A 52 3.54 3.54 -13.08
N LYS A 53 4.06 2.33 -13.27
CA LYS A 53 3.27 1.07 -13.26
C LYS A 53 2.62 0.87 -11.89
N LEU A 54 1.35 0.46 -11.89
CA LEU A 54 0.68 0.03 -10.67
C LEU A 54 1.42 -1.15 -10.03
N PRO A 55 1.45 -1.23 -8.68
CA PRO A 55 2.05 -2.36 -8.01
C PRO A 55 1.32 -3.65 -8.39
N GLU A 56 2.10 -4.70 -8.66
CA GLU A 56 1.52 -6.02 -8.93
C GLU A 56 0.87 -6.58 -7.66
N ARG A 57 -0.16 -7.41 -7.83
CA ARG A 57 -0.88 -8.05 -6.71
C ARG A 57 0.06 -8.73 -5.70
N SER A 58 1.07 -9.45 -6.20
CA SER A 58 2.09 -10.12 -5.37
C SER A 58 2.88 -9.14 -4.51
N ARG A 59 3.15 -7.93 -5.03
CA ARG A 59 3.83 -6.86 -4.32
C ARG A 59 2.95 -6.29 -3.21
N VAL A 60 1.68 -6.01 -3.51
CA VAL A 60 0.72 -5.51 -2.51
C VAL A 60 0.55 -6.54 -1.38
N LYS A 61 0.42 -7.83 -1.73
CA LYS A 61 0.36 -8.92 -0.76
C LYS A 61 1.59 -8.95 0.15
N ALA A 62 2.79 -8.85 -0.42
CA ALA A 62 4.03 -8.86 0.35
C ALA A 62 4.12 -7.68 1.33
N TRP A 63 3.57 -6.51 0.98
CA TRP A 63 3.51 -5.36 1.88
C TRP A 63 2.56 -5.59 3.06
N ILE A 64 1.38 -6.17 2.83
CA ILE A 64 0.44 -6.55 3.89
C ILE A 64 1.09 -7.57 4.84
N GLU A 65 1.72 -8.62 4.29
CA GLU A 65 2.42 -9.64 5.10
C GLU A 65 3.56 -9.02 5.93
N ALA A 66 4.36 -8.13 5.34
CA ALA A 66 5.41 -7.43 6.07
C ALA A 66 4.84 -6.52 7.18
N ALA A 67 3.73 -5.82 6.91
CA ALA A 67 3.06 -5.00 7.90
C ALA A 67 2.54 -5.83 9.09
N LEU A 68 1.93 -6.99 8.82
CA LEU A 68 1.50 -7.94 9.85
C LEU A 68 2.67 -8.37 10.76
N VAL A 69 3.81 -8.73 10.18
CA VAL A 69 5.01 -9.11 10.94
C VAL A 69 5.49 -7.95 11.83
N ILE A 70 5.52 -6.73 11.31
CA ILE A 70 5.91 -5.53 12.07
C ILE A 70 4.95 -5.29 13.24
N CYS A 71 3.63 -5.36 13.00
CA CYS A 71 2.63 -5.14 14.04
C CYS A 71 2.70 -6.21 15.14
N GLN A 72 2.88 -7.48 14.77
CA GLN A 72 3.05 -8.58 15.73
C GLN A 72 4.31 -8.41 16.60
N ALA A 73 5.44 -8.03 15.99
CA ALA A 73 6.69 -7.78 16.71
C ALA A 73 6.55 -6.63 17.73
N ARG A 74 5.76 -5.60 17.41
CA ARG A 74 5.49 -4.49 18.34
C ARG A 74 4.59 -4.90 19.51
N SER A 75 3.64 -5.81 19.32
CA SER A 75 2.78 -6.30 20.39
C SER A 75 3.49 -7.24 21.37
N ALA A 76 4.62 -7.83 20.96
CA ALA A 76 5.41 -8.76 21.76
C ALA A 76 6.55 -8.08 22.56
N ALA A 77 6.76 -6.78 22.37
CA ALA A 77 7.79 -5.97 23.04
C ALA A 77 7.17 -5.09 24.12
#